data_AF-A0A7J9E257-F1
#
_entry.id   AF-A0A7J9E257-F1
#
_cell.length_a   1.000
_cell.length_b   1.000
_cell.length_c   1.000
_cell.angle_alpha   90.00
_cell.angle_beta   90.00
_cell.angle_gamma   90.00
#
_symmetry.space_group_name_H-M   'P 1'
#
loop_
_entity.id
_entity.type
_entity.pdbx_description
1 polymer ?
#
loop_
_entity_poly.entity_id
_entity_poly.type
_entity_poly.pdbx_seq_one_letter_code
_entity_poly.pdbx_strand_id
1 'polypeptide(L)'
;MKICNMTIFTASKFESFASTRKEVLAHFIESLKEAASAKEVVNISKKIGALNEEMTLRMVLGNVKKYQGFNLKELIDELTHIAGAFNLADVVPFLGAFDLQ
;
A
#
# COMPACT_ATOMS: atom_id res chain seq x y z
N MET A 1 14.18 -0.50 -9.64
CA MET A 1 13.13 -0.25 -10.66
C MET A 1 12.98 -1.36 -11.71
N LYS A 2 14.04 -1.80 -12.39
CA LYS A 2 13.91 -2.73 -13.55
C LYS A 2 13.34 -4.12 -13.21
N ILE A 3 13.64 -4.65 -12.03
CA ILE A 3 13.21 -6.00 -11.59
C ILE A 3 11.70 -6.06 -11.39
N CYS A 4 11.11 -5.13 -10.63
CA CYS A 4 9.67 -5.10 -10.36
C CYS A 4 8.83 -5.03 -11.64
N ASN A 5 9.27 -4.26 -12.63
CA ASN A 5 8.58 -4.16 -13.92
C ASN A 5 8.58 -5.48 -14.70
N MET A 6 9.65 -6.27 -14.60
CA MET A 6 9.76 -7.55 -15.32
C MET A 6 9.12 -8.73 -14.58
N THR A 7 8.89 -8.63 -13.27
CA THR A 7 8.42 -9.75 -12.46
C THR A 7 7.03 -9.56 -11.85
N ILE A 8 6.65 -8.33 -11.49
CA ILE A 8 5.41 -8.01 -10.77
C ILE A 8 4.47 -7.18 -11.64
N PHE A 9 4.98 -6.14 -12.31
CA PHE A 9 4.18 -5.19 -13.10
C PHE A 9 4.18 -5.53 -14.61
N THR A 10 4.16 -6.82 -14.94
CA THR A 10 3.96 -7.25 -16.33
C THR A 10 2.45 -7.34 -16.64
N ALA A 11 2.09 -7.19 -17.92
CA ALA A 11 0.71 -7.35 -18.36
C ALA A 11 0.13 -8.73 -17.98
N SER A 12 0.94 -9.80 -18.11
CA SER A 12 0.53 -11.16 -17.74
C SER A 12 0.27 -11.31 -16.25
N LYS A 13 1.10 -10.70 -15.39
CA LYS A 13 0.85 -10.68 -13.95
C LYS A 13 -0.36 -9.84 -13.59
N PHE A 14 -0.53 -8.67 -14.23
CA PHE A 14 -1.71 -7.86 -14.03
C PHE A 14 -2.99 -8.62 -14.37
N GLU A 15 -3.00 -9.40 -15.45
CA GLU A 15 -4.15 -10.23 -15.80
C GLU A 15 -4.38 -11.35 -14.77
N SER A 16 -3.31 -11.97 -14.27
CA SER A 16 -3.41 -12.98 -13.20
C SER A 16 -4.05 -12.44 -11.91
N PHE A 17 -3.95 -11.12 -11.67
CA PHE A 17 -4.58 -10.45 -10.53
C PHE A 17 -6.01 -9.95 -10.80
N ALA A 18 -6.55 -10.15 -12.01
CA ALA A 18 -7.88 -9.62 -12.38
C ALA A 18 -8.99 -10.15 -11.46
N SER A 19 -8.94 -11.44 -11.09
CA SER A 19 -9.90 -12.04 -10.16
C SER A 19 -9.82 -11.38 -8.78
N THR A 20 -8.61 -11.27 -8.23
CA THR A 20 -8.38 -10.63 -6.93
C THR A 20 -8.85 -9.18 -6.90
N ARG A 21 -8.56 -8.40 -7.94
CA ARG A 21 -9.04 -7.01 -8.02
C ARG A 21 -10.56 -6.92 -8.03
N LYS A 22 -11.24 -7.81 -8.77
CA LYS A 22 -12.71 -7.86 -8.81
C LYS A 22 -13.28 -8.22 -7.44
N GLU A 23 -12.71 -9.21 -6.77
CA GLU A 23 -13.14 -9.64 -5.43
C GLU A 23 -13.03 -8.51 -4.40
N VAL A 24 -11.85 -7.90 -4.28
CA VAL A 24 -11.61 -6.82 -3.31
C VAL A 24 -12.51 -5.61 -3.63
N LEU A 25 -12.68 -5.26 -4.90
CA LEU A 25 -13.56 -4.16 -5.29
C LEU A 25 -15.04 -4.45 -5.01
N ALA A 26 -15.48 -5.70 -5.20
CA ALA A 26 -16.85 -6.10 -4.88
C ALA A 26 -17.13 -5.93 -3.38
N HIS A 27 -16.21 -6.37 -2.51
CA HIS A 27 -16.33 -6.17 -1.06
C HIS A 27 -16.33 -4.68 -0.67
N PHE A 28 -15.49 -3.87 -1.31
CA PHE A 28 -15.48 -2.43 -1.09
C PHE A 28 -16.82 -1.78 -1.44
N ILE A 29 -17.39 -2.10 -2.60
CA ILE A 29 -18.69 -1.60 -3.05
C ILE A 29 -19.79 -2.02 -2.09
N GLU A 30 -19.79 -3.27 -1.63
CA GLU A 30 -20.79 -3.76 -0.68
C GLU A 30 -20.71 -3.01 0.65
N SER A 31 -19.50 -2.79 1.17
CA SER A 31 -19.29 -1.99 2.39
C SER A 31 -19.78 -0.53 2.25
N LEU A 32 -19.81 0.02 1.04
CA LEU A 32 -20.33 1.35 0.77
C LEU A 32 -21.86 1.35 0.70
N LYS A 33 -22.47 0.32 0.12
CA LYS A 33 -23.93 0.16 0.10
C LYS A 33 -24.49 -0.03 1.51
N GLU A 34 -23.81 -0.82 2.34
CA GLU A 34 -24.18 -1.02 3.75
C GLU A 34 -24.16 0.31 4.51
N ALA A 35 -23.04 1.06 4.41
CA ALA A 35 -22.91 2.38 5.03
C ALA A 35 -23.98 3.37 4.51
N ALA A 36 -24.26 3.36 3.22
CA ALA A 36 -25.31 4.19 2.62
C ALA A 36 -26.70 3.83 3.13
N SER A 37 -27.00 2.54 3.28
CA SER A 37 -28.27 2.05 3.83
C SER A 37 -28.46 2.47 5.29
N ALA A 38 -27.37 2.49 6.05
CA ALA A 38 -27.32 2.99 7.42
C ALA A 38 -27.26 4.54 7.51
N LYS A 39 -27.18 5.25 6.38
CA LYS A 39 -27.00 6.71 6.29
C LYS A 39 -25.77 7.22 7.06
N GLU A 40 -24.72 6.41 7.10
CA GLU A 40 -23.47 6.74 7.77
C GLU A 40 -22.66 7.78 6.96
N VAL A 41 -22.00 8.70 7.67
CA VAL A 41 -21.01 9.59 7.07
C VAL A 41 -19.70 8.81 6.89
N VAL A 42 -19.23 8.73 5.64
CA VAL A 42 -18.08 7.90 5.28
C VAL A 42 -16.90 8.77 4.86
N ASN A 43 -15.74 8.52 5.48
CA ASN A 43 -14.48 9.07 4.97
C ASN A 43 -13.98 8.21 3.79
N ILE A 44 -14.22 8.70 2.57
CA ILE A 44 -13.88 8.00 1.34
C ILE A 44 -12.37 7.80 1.20
N SER A 45 -11.55 8.80 1.53
CA SER A 45 -10.09 8.69 1.46
C SER A 45 -9.56 7.57 2.35
N LYS A 46 -10.10 7.44 3.58
CA LYS A 46 -9.75 6.34 4.48
C LYS A 46 -10.15 4.98 3.91
N LYS A 47 -11.37 4.86 3.36
CA LYS A 47 -11.83 3.61 2.74
C LYS A 47 -11.00 3.23 1.50
N ILE A 48 -10.64 4.19 0.64
CA ILE A 48 -9.77 3.96 -0.52
C ILE A 48 -8.36 3.54 -0.06
N GLY A 49 -7.83 4.14 1.00
CA GLY A 49 -6.56 3.73 1.59
C GLY A 49 -6.55 2.25 2.00
N ALA A 50 -7.59 1.80 2.70
CA ALA A 50 -7.75 0.40 3.09
C ALA A 50 -7.90 -0.55 1.88
N LEU A 51 -8.66 -0.14 0.86
CA LEU A 51 -8.77 -0.87 -0.42
C LEU A 51 -7.40 -1.04 -1.08
N ASN A 52 -6.59 0.01 -1.13
CA ASN A 52 -5.27 -0.02 -1.75
C ASN A 52 -4.29 -0.91 -0.97
N GLU A 53 -4.34 -0.85 0.36
CA GLU A 53 -3.56 -1.71 1.24
C GLU A 53 -3.89 -3.19 1.02
N GLU A 54 -5.17 -3.55 1.08
CA GLU A 54 -5.61 -4.93 0.85
C GLU A 54 -5.22 -5.44 -0.55
N MET A 55 -5.43 -4.63 -1.58
CA MET A 55 -5.07 -4.98 -2.95
C MET A 55 -3.56 -5.19 -3.10
N THR A 56 -2.75 -4.29 -2.54
CA THR A 56 -1.28 -4.37 -2.60
C THR A 56 -0.77 -5.61 -1.87
N LEU A 57 -1.23 -5.86 -0.64
CA LEU A 57 -0.81 -7.02 0.13
C LEU A 57 -1.17 -8.33 -0.57
N ARG A 58 -2.41 -8.47 -1.05
CA ARG A 58 -2.84 -9.70 -1.76
C ARG A 58 -2.10 -9.91 -3.08
N MET A 59 -1.80 -8.85 -3.83
CA MET A 59 -1.10 -8.96 -5.12
C MET A 59 0.39 -9.24 -4.95
N VAL A 60 1.05 -8.64 -3.96
CA VAL A 60 2.50 -8.79 -3.74
C VAL A 60 2.84 -10.03 -2.93
N LEU A 61 2.09 -10.30 -1.86
CA LEU A 61 2.40 -11.35 -0.89
C LEU A 61 1.50 -12.59 -1.03
N GLY A 62 0.46 -12.52 -1.87
CA GLY A 62 -0.54 -13.57 -2.05
C GLY A 62 -1.62 -13.58 -0.97
N ASN A 63 -2.62 -14.44 -1.14
CA ASN A 63 -3.69 -14.66 -0.17
C ASN A 63 -3.18 -15.46 1.04
N VAL A 64 -2.54 -14.78 2.00
CA VAL A 64 -2.08 -15.42 3.24
C VAL A 64 -2.73 -14.74 4.43
N LYS A 65 -3.51 -15.51 5.21
CA LYS A 65 -4.20 -15.03 6.42
C LYS A 65 -3.27 -14.31 7.40
N LYS A 66 -1.99 -14.71 7.45
CA LYS A 66 -0.98 -14.12 8.33
C LYS A 66 -0.70 -12.63 8.06
N TYR A 67 -1.03 -12.13 6.86
CA TYR A 67 -0.84 -10.72 6.51
C TYR A 67 -2.08 -9.85 6.74
N GLN A 68 -3.21 -10.42 7.18
CA GLN A 68 -4.43 -9.64 7.47
C GLN A 68 -4.26 -8.68 8.66
N GLY A 69 -3.29 -8.94 9.54
CA GLY A 69 -2.91 -8.04 10.63
C GLY A 69 -1.69 -7.17 10.32
N PHE A 70 -1.13 -7.26 9.10
CA PHE A 70 0.00 -6.42 8.71
C PHE A 70 -0.50 -5.03 8.36
N ASN A 71 0.02 -4.02 9.07
CA ASN A 71 -0.34 -2.61 8.85
C ASN A 71 0.64 -1.99 7.87
N LEU A 72 0.34 -2.10 6.58
CA LEU A 72 1.17 -1.52 5.51
C LEU A 72 1.21 -0.01 5.62
N LYS A 73 0.11 0.62 6.06
CA LYS A 73 0.05 2.06 6.21
C LYS A 73 1.06 2.57 7.25
N GLU A 74 1.11 1.93 8.41
CA GLU A 74 2.07 2.30 9.47
C GLU A 74 3.52 2.15 9.00
N LEU A 75 3.84 1.06 8.28
CA LEU A 75 5.17 0.89 7.69
C LEU A 75 5.49 2.00 6.67
N ILE A 76 4.53 2.38 5.83
CA ILE A 76 4.73 3.46 4.85
C ILE A 76 4.89 4.81 5.56
N ASP A 77 4.12 5.08 6.61
CA ASP A 77 4.21 6.32 7.39
C ASP A 77 5.58 6.41 8.08
N GLU A 78 6.07 5.31 8.68
CA GLU A 78 7.40 5.23 9.27
C GLU A 78 8.51 5.40 8.22
N LEU A 79 8.41 4.70 7.09
CA LEU A 79 9.37 4.84 5.99
C LEU A 79 9.40 6.27 5.45
N THR A 80 8.24 6.91 5.32
CA THR A 80 8.13 8.29 4.85
C THR A 80 8.71 9.27 5.87
N HIS A 81 8.52 9.01 7.17
CA HIS A 81 9.14 9.79 8.22
C HIS A 81 10.67 9.70 8.17
N ILE A 82 11.22 8.49 8.02
CA ILE A 82 12.66 8.26 7.91
C ILE A 82 13.22 8.89 6.62
N ALA A 83 12.57 8.66 5.48
CA ALA A 83 13.03 9.19 4.19
C ALA A 83 12.86 10.71 4.07
N GLY A 84 11.92 11.29 4.82
CA GLY A 84 11.71 12.73 4.91
C GLY A 84 12.60 13.42 5.95
N ALA A 85 13.31 12.65 6.79
CA ALA A 85 14.32 13.21 7.69
C ALA A 85 15.46 13.79 6.86
N PHE A 86 15.85 15.02 7.17
CA PHE A 86 16.93 15.70 6.48
C PHE A 86 18.26 15.02 6.80
N ASN A 87 18.80 14.25 5.85
CA ASN A 87 20.12 13.66 6.00
C ASN A 87 21.17 14.63 5.43
N LEU A 88 22.01 15.20 6.29
CA LEU A 88 23.06 16.12 5.86
C LEU A 88 24.09 15.45 4.93
N ALA A 89 24.23 14.12 4.99
CA ALA A 89 25.06 13.35 4.09
C ALA A 89 24.57 13.38 2.63
N ASP A 90 23.26 13.55 2.41
CA ASP A 90 22.67 13.64 1.06
C ASP A 90 23.00 14.98 0.39
N VAL A 91 23.27 16.02 1.18
CA VAL A 91 23.64 17.36 0.70
C VAL A 91 25.15 17.57 0.72
N VAL A 92 25.83 16.99 1.71
CA VAL A 92 27.26 17.15 1.97
C VAL A 92 27.90 15.77 2.21
N PRO A 93 28.29 15.05 1.13
CA PRO A 93 28.67 13.64 1.23
C PRO A 93 29.84 13.35 2.20
N PHE A 94 30.74 14.31 2.42
CA PHE A 94 31.87 14.15 3.33
C PHE A 94 31.46 14.17 4.82
N LEU A 95 30.25 14.64 5.14
CA LEU A 95 29.71 14.62 6.51
C LEU A 95 28.99 13.30 6.84
N GLY A 96 28.82 12.39 5.87
CA GLY A 96 28.17 11.10 6.10
C GLY A 96 28.86 10.20 7.13
N ALA A 97 30.15 10.42 7.41
CA ALA A 97 30.88 9.69 8.46
C ALA A 97 30.46 10.07 9.89
N PHE A 98 29.71 11.17 10.07
CA PHE A 98 29.30 11.67 11.38
C PHE A 98 27.86 11.30 11.78
N ASP A 99 27.13 10.60 10.91
CA ASP A 99 25.74 10.13 11.12
C ASP A 99 24.81 11.22 11.69
N LEU A 100 24.61 12.28 10.90
CA LEU A 100 23.88 13.49 11.29
C LEU A 100 22.41 13.46 10.86
N GLN A 101 21.77 12.29 10.99
CA GLN A 101 20.37 12.07 10.64
C GLN A 101 19.41 12.64 11.70
#